data_AF-A0A2T2RJT2-F1
#
_entry.id   AF-A0A2T2RJT2-F1
#
_cell.length_a   1.000
_cell.length_b   1.000
_cell.length_c   1.000
_cell.angle_alpha   90.00
_cell.angle_beta   90.00
_cell.angle_gamma   90.00
#
_symmetry.space_group_name_H-M   'P 1'
#
loop_
_entity.id
_entity.type
_entity.pdbx_description
1 polymer ?
#
loop_
_entity_poly.entity_id
_entity_poly.type
_entity_poly.pdbx_seq_one_letter_code
_entity_poly.pdbx_strand_id
1 'polypeptide(L)'
;MSATGDVEPLTEGLSAVDTRTAGMSKVTAGYLIAAPRPTLIECGPAKSIDNVIESLWAVGMDPADLAYLVLTHVHLDHAGGAGDLLGAFPSARVIVSELGARHLVDPSRLNRSARQVYGDFHDEVYGDCTPIAA
;
A
#
# COMPACT_ATOMS: atom_id res chain seq x y z
N MET A 1 5.31 11.25 15.44
CA MET A 1 5.23 12.49 14.63
C MET A 1 3.82 12.56 14.07
N SER A 2 3.24 13.75 13.86
CA SER A 2 1.85 13.86 13.40
C SER A 2 1.67 13.21 12.02
N ALA A 3 0.75 12.24 11.90
CA ALA A 3 0.41 11.56 10.64
C ALA A 3 0.01 12.50 9.50
N THR A 4 -0.35 13.75 9.81
CA THR A 4 -0.61 14.80 8.80
C THR A 4 0.62 15.22 8.00
N GLY A 5 1.85 14.95 8.49
CA GLY A 5 3.08 15.31 7.77
C GLY A 5 3.40 14.40 6.59
N ASP A 6 2.76 13.24 6.53
CA ASP A 6 3.00 12.20 5.51
C ASP A 6 1.98 12.24 4.38
N VAL A 7 1.01 13.15 4.44
CA VAL A 7 0.10 13.44 3.34
C VAL A 7 0.36 14.84 2.79
N GLU A 8 0.87 14.91 1.57
CA GLU A 8 1.19 16.14 0.86
C GLU A 8 0.13 16.41 -0.22
N PRO A 9 -0.73 17.44 -0.07
CA PRO A 9 -1.65 17.85 -1.13
C PRO A 9 -0.86 18.33 -2.35
N LEU A 10 -1.12 17.75 -3.52
CA LEU A 10 -0.46 18.11 -4.77
C LEU A 10 -1.31 19.08 -5.60
N THR A 11 -2.60 18.79 -5.68
CA THR A 11 -3.62 19.63 -6.32
C THR A 11 -5.00 19.29 -5.75
N GLU A 12 -6.04 19.98 -6.21
CA GLU A 12 -7.40 19.72 -5.75
C GLU A 12 -7.79 18.25 -5.98
N GLY A 13 -8.19 17.58 -4.90
CA GLY A 13 -8.59 16.18 -4.93
C GLY A 13 -7.46 15.16 -5.10
N LEU A 14 -6.19 15.56 -5.04
CA LEU A 14 -5.04 14.67 -5.18
C LEU A 14 -3.95 14.97 -4.15
N SER A 15 -3.58 13.96 -3.39
CA SER A 15 -2.48 14.02 -2.42
C SER A 15 -1.50 12.87 -2.63
N ALA A 16 -0.22 13.12 -2.37
CA ALA A 16 0.77 12.06 -2.16
C ALA A 16 0.71 11.60 -0.71
N VAL A 17 0.82 10.30 -0.48
CA VAL A 17 0.92 9.65 0.82
C VAL A 17 2.29 8.97 0.88
N ASP A 18 3.19 9.46 1.73
CA ASP A 18 4.50 8.84 1.94
C ASP A 18 4.32 7.43 2.52
N THR A 19 4.94 6.42 1.89
CA THR A 19 4.83 5.04 2.38
C THR A 19 5.82 4.74 3.50
N ARG A 20 6.76 5.66 3.76
CA ARG A 20 7.86 5.48 4.73
C ARG A 20 8.65 4.19 4.52
N THR A 21 8.89 3.83 3.26
CA THR A 21 9.68 2.63 2.92
C THR A 21 11.03 2.66 3.65
N ALA A 22 11.39 1.55 4.31
CA ALA A 22 12.57 1.43 5.19
C ALA A 22 12.63 2.47 6.33
N GLY A 23 11.48 3.04 6.75
CA GLY A 23 11.42 4.11 7.75
C GLY A 23 11.88 5.48 7.24
N MET A 24 12.23 5.59 5.95
CA MET A 24 12.71 6.83 5.33
C MET A 24 11.56 7.59 4.67
N SER A 25 11.57 8.91 4.76
CA SER A 25 10.60 9.76 4.06
C SER A 25 11.02 9.99 2.60
N LYS A 26 10.02 10.12 1.72
CA LYS A 26 10.14 10.46 0.30
C LYS A 26 10.94 9.46 -0.53
N VAL A 27 10.80 8.17 -0.22
CA VAL A 27 11.38 7.06 -1.00
C VAL A 27 10.39 6.53 -2.02
N THR A 28 9.21 6.08 -1.56
CA THR A 28 8.06 5.78 -2.42
C THR A 28 6.82 6.46 -1.85
N ALA A 29 5.82 6.67 -2.70
CA ALA A 29 4.56 7.31 -2.32
C ALA A 29 3.38 6.56 -2.95
N GLY A 30 2.29 6.49 -2.21
CA GLY A 30 0.97 6.26 -2.77
C GLY A 30 0.32 7.59 -3.16
N TYR A 31 -0.71 7.55 -4.00
CA TYR A 31 -1.49 8.73 -4.37
C TYR A 31 -2.95 8.53 -4.00
N LEU A 32 -3.46 9.39 -3.12
CA LEU A 32 -4.86 9.40 -2.73
C LEU A 32 -5.63 10.36 -3.63
N ILE A 33 -6.59 9.82 -4.37
CA ILE A 33 -7.57 10.56 -5.15
C ILE A 33 -8.84 10.71 -4.31
N ALA A 34 -9.11 11.94 -3.88
CA ALA A 34 -10.36 12.29 -3.22
C ALA A 34 -11.46 12.49 -4.28
N ALA A 35 -12.32 11.49 -4.40
CA ALA A 35 -13.45 11.44 -5.32
C ALA A 35 -14.65 10.83 -4.59
N PRO A 36 -15.88 10.84 -5.16
CA PRO A 36 -17.03 10.15 -4.57
C PRO A 36 -16.78 8.66 -4.28
N ARG A 37 -15.79 8.06 -4.95
CA ARG A 37 -15.22 6.75 -4.64
C ARG A 37 -13.71 6.92 -4.39
N PRO A 38 -13.26 7.16 -3.15
CA PRO A 38 -11.87 7.38 -2.83
C PRO A 38 -10.99 6.24 -3.33
N THR A 39 -9.86 6.58 -3.92
CA THR A 39 -8.93 5.64 -4.55
C THR A 39 -7.53 5.90 -4.09
N LEU A 40 -6.84 4.88 -3.59
CA LEU A 40 -5.41 4.91 -3.34
C LEU A 40 -4.70 4.22 -4.51
N ILE A 41 -3.66 4.85 -5.05
CA ILE A 41 -2.75 4.25 -6.03
C ILE A 41 -1.45 3.92 -5.30
N GLU A 42 -1.08 2.64 -5.26
CA GLU A 42 0.02 2.06 -4.45
C GLU A 42 -0.12 2.20 -2.93
N CYS A 43 0.38 1.21 -2.21
CA CYS A 43 0.37 1.18 -0.75
C CYS A 43 1.76 0.99 -0.12
N GLY A 44 2.77 0.69 -0.93
CA GLY A 44 4.12 0.44 -0.45
C GLY A 44 4.31 -0.95 0.17
N PRO A 45 5.42 -1.13 0.92
CA PRO A 45 5.75 -2.39 1.56
C PRO A 45 4.91 -2.71 2.79
N ALA A 46 4.75 -4.01 3.06
CA ALA A 46 4.05 -4.50 4.25
C ALA A 46 4.71 -3.99 5.53
N LYS A 47 6.03 -3.84 5.54
CA LYS A 47 6.77 -3.42 6.72
C LYS A 47 6.45 -2.01 7.21
N SER A 48 5.99 -1.12 6.32
CA SER A 48 5.65 0.27 6.65
C SER A 48 4.18 0.60 6.37
N ILE A 49 3.33 -0.41 6.17
CA ILE A 49 1.92 -0.24 5.77
C ILE A 49 1.10 0.55 6.80
N ASP A 50 1.41 0.38 8.09
CA ASP A 50 0.77 1.12 9.18
C ASP A 50 0.87 2.63 8.98
N ASN A 51 1.96 3.13 8.39
CA ASN A 51 2.11 4.55 8.09
C ASN A 51 1.05 5.04 7.07
N VAL A 52 0.77 4.25 6.04
CA VAL A 52 -0.23 4.59 5.03
C VAL A 52 -1.63 4.52 5.65
N ILE A 53 -1.91 3.49 6.45
CA ILE A 53 -3.20 3.34 7.15
C ILE A 53 -3.46 4.54 8.08
N GLU A 54 -2.48 4.88 8.93
CA GLU A 54 -2.56 6.02 9.84
C GLU A 54 -2.70 7.35 9.08
N SER A 55 -2.02 7.50 7.94
CA SER A 55 -2.12 8.69 7.08
C SER A 55 -3.52 8.85 6.49
N LEU A 56 -4.17 7.76 6.04
CA LEU A 56 -5.53 7.78 5.54
C LEU A 56 -6.54 8.14 6.65
N TRP A 57 -6.38 7.59 7.85
CA TRP A 57 -7.21 7.97 9.01
C TRP A 57 -7.00 9.43 9.41
N ALA A 58 -5.78 9.93 9.34
CA ALA A 58 -5.45 11.31 9.69
C ALA A 58 -6.08 12.35 8.75
N VAL A 59 -6.36 11.98 7.50
CA VAL A 59 -7.13 12.80 6.55
C VAL A 59 -8.64 12.57 6.63
N GLY A 60 -9.10 11.80 7.63
CA GLY A 60 -10.50 11.62 7.96
C GLY A 60 -11.20 10.51 7.18
N MET A 61 -10.47 9.56 6.59
CA MET A 61 -11.09 8.38 5.98
C MET A 61 -11.49 7.37 7.05
N ASP A 62 -12.76 6.94 7.02
CA ASP A 62 -13.21 5.79 7.78
C ASP A 62 -12.83 4.47 7.08
N PRO A 63 -12.72 3.35 7.82
CA PRO A 63 -12.46 2.02 7.25
C PRO A 63 -13.35 1.61 6.06
N ALA A 64 -14.57 2.17 5.99
CA ALA A 64 -15.52 1.86 4.92
C ALA A 64 -15.38 2.76 3.68
N ASP A 65 -14.61 3.85 3.75
CA ASP A 65 -14.61 4.90 2.72
C ASP A 65 -13.71 4.58 1.53
N LEU A 66 -12.58 3.89 1.75
CA LEU A 66 -11.66 3.55 0.67
C LEU A 66 -12.35 2.56 -0.27
N ALA A 67 -12.67 3.03 -1.48
CA ALA A 67 -13.37 2.21 -2.45
C ALA A 67 -12.42 1.33 -3.26
N TYR A 68 -11.21 1.82 -3.53
CA TYR A 68 -10.26 1.16 -4.43
C TYR A 68 -8.80 1.30 -3.96
N LEU A 69 -8.06 0.20 -4.09
CA LEU A 69 -6.60 0.20 -4.11
C LEU A 69 -6.17 -0.19 -5.54
N VAL A 70 -5.55 0.74 -6.26
CA VAL A 70 -5.02 0.48 -7.60
C VAL A 70 -3.52 0.22 -7.48
N LEU A 71 -3.07 -0.90 -8.05
CA LEU A 71 -1.65 -1.29 -8.04
C LEU A 71 -1.14 -1.31 -9.49
N THR A 72 -0.06 -0.59 -9.75
CA THR A 72 0.58 -0.60 -11.08
C THR A 72 1.21 -1.95 -11.37
N HIS A 73 1.84 -2.57 -10.36
CA HIS A 73 2.46 -3.89 -10.43
C HIS A 73 2.64 -4.49 -9.02
N VAL A 74 3.19 -5.69 -8.93
CA VAL A 74 3.21 -6.50 -7.69
C VAL A 74 4.55 -6.53 -6.95
N HIS A 75 5.49 -5.62 -7.25
CA HIS A 75 6.71 -5.57 -6.44
C HIS A 75 6.39 -5.12 -5.01
N LEU A 76 7.18 -5.60 -4.06
CA LEU A 76 6.87 -5.44 -2.63
C LEU A 76 6.97 -3.99 -2.16
N ASP A 77 7.77 -3.14 -2.82
CA ASP A 77 7.86 -1.71 -2.56
C ASP A 77 6.63 -0.90 -3.03
N HIS A 78 5.68 -1.55 -3.70
CA HIS A 78 4.48 -0.96 -4.27
C HIS A 78 3.19 -1.60 -3.73
N ALA A 79 3.14 -2.94 -3.79
CA ALA A 79 1.97 -3.74 -3.45
C ALA A 79 2.15 -4.59 -2.19
N GLY A 80 3.30 -4.53 -1.52
CA GLY A 80 3.63 -5.42 -0.40
C GLY A 80 2.58 -5.37 0.70
N GLY A 81 2.15 -4.18 1.10
CA GLY A 81 1.15 -4.00 2.16
C GLY A 81 -0.31 -4.14 1.73
N ALA A 82 -0.59 -4.57 0.49
CA ALA A 82 -1.96 -4.55 -0.04
C ALA A 82 -2.93 -5.40 0.78
N GLY A 83 -2.53 -6.60 1.22
CA GLY A 83 -3.37 -7.45 2.06
C GLY A 83 -3.64 -6.86 3.44
N ASP A 84 -2.62 -6.25 4.06
CA ASP A 84 -2.75 -5.63 5.38
C ASP A 84 -3.62 -4.36 5.32
N LEU A 85 -3.50 -3.57 4.24
CA LEU A 85 -4.37 -2.43 3.98
C LEU A 85 -5.85 -2.84 3.92
N LEU A 86 -6.17 -3.97 3.27
CA LEU A 86 -7.54 -4.48 3.22
C LEU A 86 -8.05 -4.95 4.59
N GLY A 87 -7.16 -5.33 5.51
CA GLY A 87 -7.53 -5.58 6.90
C GLY A 87 -8.07 -4.32 7.59
N ALA A 88 -7.47 -3.16 7.30
CA ALA A 88 -7.90 -1.87 7.83
C ALA A 88 -9.05 -1.22 7.02
N PHE A 89 -9.11 -1.47 5.71
CA PHE A 89 -10.12 -0.94 4.78
C PHE A 89 -10.84 -2.07 4.02
N PRO A 90 -11.71 -2.84 4.70
CA PRO A 90 -12.27 -4.08 4.15
C PRO A 90 -13.24 -3.88 2.98
N SER A 91 -13.75 -2.65 2.77
CA SER A 91 -14.60 -2.31 1.62
C SER A 91 -13.81 -2.05 0.33
N ALA A 92 -12.49 -1.87 0.43
CA ALA A 92 -11.66 -1.54 -0.71
C ALA A 92 -11.53 -2.71 -1.67
N ARG A 93 -11.65 -2.42 -2.97
CA ARG A 93 -11.41 -3.40 -4.04
C ARG A 93 -10.03 -3.17 -4.64
N VAL A 94 -9.24 -4.23 -4.74
CA VAL A 94 -7.94 -4.18 -5.42
C VAL A 94 -8.13 -4.23 -6.93
N ILE A 95 -7.53 -3.27 -7.62
CA ILE A 95 -7.50 -3.18 -9.08
C ILE A 95 -6.07 -3.36 -9.53
N VAL A 96 -5.80 -4.44 -10.26
CA VAL A 96 -4.47 -4.80 -10.76
C VAL A 96 -4.61 -5.56 -12.08
N SER A 97 -3.53 -5.69 -12.84
CA SER A 97 -3.52 -6.56 -14.02
C SER A 97 -3.84 -8.02 -13.66
N GLU A 98 -4.46 -8.75 -14.59
CA GLU A 98 -4.76 -10.19 -14.42
C GLU A 98 -3.50 -11.01 -14.09
N LEU A 99 -2.36 -10.64 -14.68
CA LEU A 99 -1.06 -11.24 -14.40
C LEU A 99 -0.60 -10.98 -12.96
N GLY A 100 -0.89 -9.81 -12.40
CA GLY A 100 -0.58 -9.47 -11.02
C GLY A 100 -1.53 -10.12 -10.02
N ALA A 101 -2.83 -10.23 -10.35
CA ALA A 101 -3.86 -10.74 -9.45
C ALA A 101 -3.51 -12.10 -8.85
N ARG A 102 -3.04 -13.05 -9.66
CA ARG A 102 -2.63 -14.39 -9.17
C ARG A 102 -1.52 -14.35 -8.11
N HIS A 103 -0.65 -13.34 -8.15
CA HIS A 103 0.44 -13.17 -7.19
C HIS A 103 -0.02 -12.51 -5.89
N LEU A 104 -1.10 -11.73 -5.92
CA LEU A 104 -1.69 -11.17 -4.71
C LEU A 104 -2.61 -12.19 -4.02
N VAL A 105 -3.26 -13.06 -4.80
CA VAL A 105 -4.06 -14.18 -4.26
C VAL A 105 -3.15 -15.24 -3.62
N ASP A 106 -2.02 -15.55 -4.25
CA ASP A 106 -0.97 -16.41 -3.67
C ASP A 106 0.42 -15.75 -3.81
N PRO A 107 0.86 -15.00 -2.78
CA PRO A 107 2.15 -14.31 -2.78
C PRO A 107 3.33 -15.24 -2.44
N SER A 108 3.12 -16.55 -2.24
CA SER A 108 4.18 -17.46 -1.78
C SER A 108 5.40 -17.51 -2.69
N ARG A 109 5.24 -17.30 -4.01
CA ARG A 109 6.36 -17.20 -4.95
C ARG A 109 7.02 -15.83 -4.91
N LEU A 110 6.22 -14.76 -4.84
CA LEU A 110 6.68 -13.38 -4.78
C LEU A 110 7.59 -13.18 -3.54
N ASN A 111 7.06 -13.49 -2.36
CA ASN A 111 7.76 -13.38 -1.07
C ASN A 111 9.05 -14.20 -1.05
N ARG A 112 9.01 -15.43 -1.57
CA ARG A 112 10.20 -16.30 -1.65
C ARG A 112 11.27 -15.73 -2.57
N SER A 113 10.89 -15.26 -3.76
CA SER A 113 11.86 -14.68 -4.69
C SER A 113 12.48 -13.40 -4.15
N ALA A 114 11.69 -12.55 -3.50
CA ALA A 114 12.20 -11.33 -2.88
C ALA A 114 13.21 -11.65 -1.77
N ARG A 115 12.91 -12.60 -0.88
CA ARG A 115 13.88 -13.07 0.12
C ARG A 115 15.17 -13.62 -0.48
N GLN A 116 15.10 -14.35 -1.59
CA GLN A 116 16.30 -14.85 -2.26
C GLN A 116 17.19 -13.73 -2.80
N VAL A 117 16.61 -12.62 -3.23
CA VAL A 117 17.34 -11.46 -3.77
C VAL A 117 17.89 -10.58 -2.65
N TYR A 118 17.07 -10.27 -1.64
CA TYR A 118 17.40 -9.27 -0.62
C TYR A 118 17.96 -9.85 0.68
N GLY A 119 17.82 -11.16 0.92
CA GLY A 119 18.23 -11.78 2.18
C GLY A 119 17.55 -11.12 3.38
N ASP A 120 18.32 -10.82 4.42
CA ASP A 120 17.82 -10.21 5.66
C ASP A 120 17.16 -8.84 5.45
N PHE A 121 17.59 -8.08 4.42
CA PHE A 121 16.98 -6.79 4.06
C PHE A 121 15.50 -6.93 3.69
N HIS A 122 15.05 -8.11 3.25
CA HIS A 122 13.64 -8.35 2.98
C HIS A 122 12.77 -8.06 4.20
N ASP A 123 13.13 -8.61 5.36
CA ASP A 123 12.31 -8.52 6.57
C ASP A 123 12.44 -7.14 7.25
N GLU A 124 13.54 -6.42 6.99
CA GLU A 124 13.78 -5.07 7.47
C GLU A 124 13.07 -3.99 6.67
N VAL A 125 12.97 -4.14 5.34
CA VAL A 125 12.49 -3.08 4.43
C VAL A 125 11.12 -3.38 3.85
N TYR A 126 10.88 -4.61 3.39
CA TYR A 126 9.70 -4.93 2.57
C TYR A 126 8.63 -5.68 3.34
N GLY A 127 9.02 -6.74 4.04
CA GLY A 127 8.10 -7.70 4.66
C GLY A 127 7.38 -8.58 3.64
N ASP A 128 6.63 -9.55 4.15
CA ASP A 128 5.83 -10.43 3.31
C ASP A 128 4.54 -9.77 2.87
N CYS A 129 4.19 -9.95 1.60
CA CYS A 129 2.85 -9.64 1.14
C CYS A 129 1.85 -10.65 1.70
N THR A 130 0.82 -10.14 2.39
CA THR A 130 -0.32 -10.93 2.89
C THR A 130 -1.27 -11.29 1.73
N PRO A 131 -1.75 -12.54 1.63
CA PRO A 131 -2.68 -12.96 0.57
C PRO A 131 -3.99 -12.16 0.56
N ILE A 132 -4.55 -11.97 -0.63
CA ILE A 132 -5.82 -11.28 -0.86
C ILE A 132 -6.86 -12.26 -1.43
N ALA A 133 -8.11 -12.17 -0.99
CA ALA A 133 -9.19 -12.97 -1.55
C ALA A 133 -9.41 -12.65 -3.05
N ALA A 134 -9.69 -13.69 -3.84
CA ALA A 134 -9.98 -13.56 -5.28
C ALA A 134 -11.37 -12.97 -5.56
#